data_AF-A0A0M3I8Y4-F1
#
_entry.id   AF-A0A0M3I8Y4-F1
#
_cell.length_a   1.000
_cell.length_b   1.000
_cell.length_c   1.000
_cell.angle_alpha   90.00
_cell.angle_beta   90.00
_cell.angle_gamma   90.00
#
_symmetry.space_group_name_H-M   'P 1'
#
loop_
_entity.id
_entity.type
_entity.pdbx_description
1 polymer ?
#
loop_
_entity_poly.entity_id
_entity_poly.type
_entity_poly.pdbx_seq_one_letter_code
_entity_poly.pdbx_strand_id
1 'polypeptide(L)'
;MAAYYDAEDLDPDSISKSQKFIMHGMSELQFFFKLPQVFDDERKWRSALSSFKDQYEDVGVPMKEFNKTTDAFLAAMEKNAGGVTEEQKTNWEELLSKAYADMKTWGWY
;
A
#
# COMPACT_ATOMS: atom_id res chain seq x y z
N MET A 1 4.41 7.14 8.85
CA MET A 1 3.84 7.48 7.53
C MET A 1 3.70 8.99 7.35
N ALA A 2 2.94 9.72 8.17
CA ALA A 2 2.69 11.17 7.96
C ALA A 2 3.93 12.05 7.65
N ALA A 3 5.05 11.83 8.36
CA ALA A 3 6.33 12.50 8.14
C ALA A 3 6.83 12.43 6.69
N TYR A 4 6.69 11.27 6.04
CA TYR A 4 7.20 11.02 4.70
C TYR A 4 6.34 11.68 3.60
N TYR A 5 5.17 12.20 3.95
CA TYR A 5 4.25 12.83 3.00
C TYR A 5 4.02 14.32 3.30
N ASP A 6 4.85 14.93 4.16
CA ASP A 6 4.70 16.31 4.65
C ASP A 6 3.31 16.57 5.26
N ALA A 7 2.81 15.59 6.02
CA ALA A 7 1.45 15.62 6.57
C ALA A 7 1.38 15.74 8.10
N GLU A 8 2.50 16.05 8.76
CA GLU A 8 2.59 16.06 10.24
C GLU A 8 1.69 17.13 10.89
N ASP A 9 1.59 18.30 10.25
CA ASP A 9 0.84 19.46 10.74
C ASP A 9 -0.51 19.64 10.02
N LEU A 10 -0.91 18.69 9.17
CA LEU A 10 -2.18 18.76 8.47
C LEU A 10 -3.30 18.24 9.34
N ASP A 11 -4.39 19.00 9.41
CA ASP A 11 -5.67 18.49 9.91
C ASP A 11 -6.07 17.26 9.07
N PRO A 12 -6.26 16.06 9.66
CA PRO A 12 -6.65 14.86 8.94
C PRO A 12 -7.89 15.05 8.05
N ASP A 13 -8.84 15.89 8.48
CA ASP A 13 -10.06 16.16 7.71
C ASP A 13 -9.79 16.99 6.44
N SER A 14 -8.67 17.72 6.40
CA SER A 14 -8.21 18.48 5.24
C SER A 14 -7.54 17.61 4.17
N ILE A 15 -7.02 16.43 4.54
CA ILE A 15 -6.32 15.51 3.63
C ILE A 15 -7.24 15.11 2.47
N SER A 16 -8.49 14.77 2.78
CA SER A 16 -9.51 14.36 1.79
C SER A 16 -9.88 15.45 0.78
N LYS A 17 -9.54 16.71 1.06
CA LYS A 17 -9.83 17.87 0.21
C LYS A 17 -8.60 18.33 -0.59
N SER A 18 -7.42 17.81 -0.27
CA SER A 18 -6.17 18.19 -0.91
C SER A 18 -5.94 17.38 -2.18
N GLN A 19 -5.85 18.09 -3.31
CA GLN A 19 -5.61 17.47 -4.61
C GLN A 19 -4.30 16.66 -4.64
N LYS A 20 -3.25 17.10 -3.92
CA LYS A 20 -1.99 16.36 -3.75
C LYS A 20 -2.25 14.96 -3.20
N PHE A 21 -2.91 14.86 -2.05
CA PHE A 21 -3.16 13.57 -1.38
C PHE A 21 -4.16 12.70 -2.12
N ILE A 22 -5.15 13.30 -2.80
CA ILE A 22 -6.07 12.55 -3.66
C ILE A 22 -5.30 11.88 -4.81
N MET A 23 -4.45 12.63 -5.51
CA MET A 23 -3.66 12.09 -6.62
C MET A 23 -2.68 11.02 -6.14
N HIS A 24 -2.00 11.24 -5.01
CA HIS A 24 -1.11 10.24 -4.42
C HIS A 24 -1.87 8.96 -4.04
N GLY A 25 -3.00 9.08 -3.33
CA GLY A 25 -3.81 7.93 -2.94
C GLY A 25 -4.31 7.13 -4.15
N MET A 26 -4.76 7.80 -5.21
CA MET A 26 -5.17 7.13 -6.45
C MET A 26 -4.01 6.39 -7.12
N SER A 27 -2.82 6.99 -7.16
CA SER A 27 -1.63 6.35 -7.75
C SER A 27 -1.20 5.14 -6.93
N GLU A 28 -1.15 5.26 -5.61
CA GLU A 28 -0.70 4.17 -4.73
C GLU A 28 -1.68 3.00 -4.72
N LEU A 29 -2.99 3.26 -4.67
CA LEU A 29 -4.03 2.21 -4.66
C LEU A 29 -3.97 1.30 -5.90
N GLN A 30 -3.53 1.82 -7.06
CA GLN A 30 -3.36 1.00 -8.26
C GLN A 30 -2.35 -0.13 -8.06
N PHE A 31 -1.30 0.10 -7.28
CA PHE A 31 -0.32 -0.94 -6.98
C PHE A 31 -0.93 -2.06 -6.13
N PHE A 32 -1.74 -1.71 -5.13
CA PHE A 32 -2.44 -2.69 -4.30
C PHE A 32 -3.39 -3.55 -5.13
N PHE A 33 -4.21 -2.94 -6.00
CA PHE A 33 -5.16 -3.68 -6.84
C PHE A 33 -4.51 -4.55 -7.91
N LYS A 34 -3.23 -4.32 -8.22
CA LYS A 34 -2.47 -5.18 -9.12
C LYS A 34 -2.04 -6.49 -8.46
N LEU A 35 -1.82 -6.51 -7.14
CA LEU A 35 -1.26 -7.67 -6.43
C LEU A 35 -2.07 -8.96 -6.62
N PRO A 36 -3.42 -8.98 -6.45
CA PRO A 36 -4.19 -10.21 -6.65
C PRO A 36 -4.14 -10.74 -8.08
N GLN A 37 -3.95 -9.87 -9.07
CA GLN A 37 -3.96 -10.23 -10.50
C GLN A 37 -2.67 -10.93 -10.94
N VAL A 38 -1.59 -10.77 -10.16
CA VAL A 38 -0.25 -11.25 -10.51
C VAL A 38 0.32 -12.23 -9.49
N PHE A 39 -0.46 -12.60 -8.48
CA PHE A 39 -0.05 -13.46 -7.37
C PHE A 39 0.53 -14.80 -7.84
N ASP A 40 -0.08 -15.41 -8.85
CA ASP A 40 0.32 -16.73 -9.38
C ASP A 40 1.46 -16.67 -10.42
N ASP A 41 1.98 -15.48 -10.76
CA ASP A 41 3.05 -15.30 -11.73
C ASP A 41 4.25 -14.62 -11.06
N GLU A 42 5.25 -15.41 -10.66
CA GLU A 42 6.41 -14.93 -9.90
C GLU A 42 7.10 -13.72 -10.55
N ARG A 43 7.22 -13.72 -11.88
CA ARG A 43 7.87 -12.62 -12.61
C ARG A 43 7.03 -11.35 -12.50
N LYS A 44 5.72 -11.45 -12.73
CA LYS A 44 4.81 -10.29 -12.62
C LYS A 44 4.65 -9.84 -11.16
N TRP A 45 4.65 -10.76 -10.21
CA TRP A 45 4.62 -10.51 -8.78
C TRP A 45 5.80 -9.65 -8.35
N ARG A 46 7.02 -10.09 -8.65
CA ARG A 46 8.24 -9.33 -8.36
C ARG A 46 8.23 -7.95 -9.04
N SER A 47 7.75 -7.88 -10.27
CA SER A 47 7.61 -6.60 -10.98
C SER A 47 6.58 -5.67 -10.35
N ALA A 48 5.46 -6.19 -9.85
CA ALA A 48 4.45 -5.39 -9.16
C ALA A 48 4.98 -4.88 -7.81
N LEU A 49 5.73 -5.71 -7.08
CA LEU A 49 6.36 -5.32 -5.83
C LEU A 49 7.49 -4.29 -6.03
N SER A 50 8.19 -4.32 -7.17
CA SER A 50 9.18 -3.25 -7.47
C SER A 50 8.51 -1.89 -7.62
N SER A 51 7.25 -1.81 -8.08
CA SER A 51 6.52 -0.53 -8.17
C SER A 51 6.31 0.09 -6.79
N PHE A 52 6.11 -0.72 -5.74
CA PHE A 52 6.08 -0.22 -4.36
C PHE A 52 7.45 0.29 -3.91
N LYS A 53 8.52 -0.43 -4.28
CA LYS A 53 9.90 -0.02 -4.01
C LYS A 53 10.20 1.35 -4.61
N ASP A 54 9.94 1.52 -5.89
CA ASP A 54 10.21 2.76 -6.60
C ASP A 54 9.41 3.92 -5.98
N GLN A 55 8.11 3.71 -5.71
CA GLN A 55 7.26 4.70 -5.06
C GLN A 55 7.76 5.08 -3.65
N TYR A 56 8.14 4.09 -2.83
CA TYR A 56 8.62 4.31 -1.48
C TYR A 56 9.96 5.06 -1.47
N GLU A 57 10.86 4.73 -2.41
CA GLU A 57 12.11 5.46 -2.62
C GLU A 57 11.85 6.92 -3.04
N ASP A 58 10.88 7.16 -3.92
CA ASP A 58 10.51 8.50 -4.40
C ASP A 58 10.00 9.42 -3.27
N VAL A 59 9.21 8.87 -2.33
CA VAL A 59 8.69 9.61 -1.16
C VAL A 59 9.54 9.46 0.11
N GLY A 60 10.70 8.80 0.01
CA GLY A 60 11.63 8.60 1.13
C GLY A 60 11.10 7.68 2.25
N VAL A 61 10.07 6.88 1.99
CA VAL A 61 9.57 5.88 2.94
C VAL A 61 10.49 4.65 2.90
N PRO A 62 11.09 4.23 4.04
CA PRO A 62 11.85 2.99 4.08
C PRO A 62 10.94 1.77 3.82
N MET A 63 11.38 0.82 2.99
CA MET A 63 10.58 -0.37 2.65
C MET A 63 10.17 -1.21 3.88
N LYS A 64 10.95 -1.16 4.96
CA LYS A 64 10.59 -1.78 6.25
C LYS A 64 9.27 -1.28 6.83
N GLU A 65 8.77 -0.13 6.39
CA GLU A 65 7.49 0.45 6.80
C GLU A 65 6.29 -0.12 6.02
N PHE A 66 6.51 -0.91 4.96
CA PHE A 66 5.42 -1.49 4.15
C PHE A 66 4.44 -2.32 4.98
N ASN A 67 4.91 -3.02 6.02
CA ASN A 67 4.03 -3.78 6.91
C ASN A 67 3.03 -2.91 7.69
N LYS A 68 3.21 -1.58 7.73
CA LYS A 68 2.32 -0.64 8.40
C LYS A 68 1.16 -0.17 7.51
N THR A 69 1.15 -0.51 6.21
CA THR A 69 0.08 -0.05 5.30
C THR A 69 -1.18 -0.90 5.34
N THR A 70 -1.10 -2.15 5.82
CA THR A 70 -2.22 -3.10 5.82
C THR A 70 -3.46 -2.54 6.51
N ASP A 71 -3.33 -2.04 7.74
CA ASP A 71 -4.46 -1.52 8.51
C ASP A 71 -5.11 -0.30 7.82
N ALA A 72 -4.27 0.61 7.31
CA ALA A 72 -4.74 1.80 6.61
C ALA A 72 -5.45 1.45 5.30
N PHE A 73 -4.92 0.49 4.54
CA PHE A 73 -5.54 0.00 3.31
C PHE A 73 -6.89 -0.68 3.58
N LEU A 74 -6.97 -1.56 4.58
CA LEU A 74 -8.22 -2.22 4.95
C LEU A 74 -9.27 -1.24 5.44
N ALA A 75 -8.90 -0.26 6.27
CA ALA A 75 -9.81 0.80 6.69
C ALA A 75 -10.31 1.65 5.51
N ALA A 76 -9.45 1.91 4.52
CA ALA A 76 -9.84 2.63 3.30
C ALA A 76 -10.80 1.79 2.44
N MET A 77 -10.58 0.49 2.32
CA MET A 77 -11.47 -0.45 1.63
C MET A 77 -12.83 -0.54 2.33
N GLU A 78 -12.85 -0.66 3.65
CA GLU A 78 -14.08 -0.72 4.44
C GLU A 78 -14.93 0.55 4.27
N LYS A 79 -14.29 1.72 4.30
CA LYS A 79 -14.97 3.01 4.16
C LYS A 79 -15.46 3.31 2.74
N ASN A 80 -14.72 2.89 1.70
CA ASN A 80 -14.93 3.39 0.33
C ASN A 80 -15.34 2.31 -0.69
N ALA A 81 -15.08 1.02 -0.44
CA ALA A 81 -15.37 -0.07 -1.37
C ALA A 81 -16.73 -0.76 -1.13
N GLY A 82 -17.59 -0.17 -0.29
CA GLY A 82 -18.87 -0.77 0.11
C GLY A 82 -18.75 -1.84 1.19
N GLY A 83 -17.62 -1.88 1.89
CA GLY A 83 -17.28 -2.85 2.93
C GLY A 83 -16.26 -3.90 2.47
N VAL A 84 -15.72 -4.64 3.44
CA VAL A 84 -14.83 -5.78 3.23
C VAL A 84 -15.34 -6.92 4.10
N THR A 85 -15.57 -8.10 3.53
CA THR A 85 -15.96 -9.27 4.34
C THR A 85 -14.79 -9.74 5.21
N GLU A 86 -15.05 -10.47 6.28
CA GLU A 86 -13.98 -11.05 7.13
C GLU A 86 -13.02 -11.95 6.31
N GLU A 87 -13.56 -12.67 5.33
CA GLU A 87 -12.77 -13.49 4.40
C GLU A 87 -11.87 -12.61 3.52
N GLN A 88 -12.41 -11.55 2.91
CA GLN A 88 -11.61 -10.63 2.10
C GLN A 88 -10.52 -9.94 2.92
N LYS A 89 -10.83 -9.60 4.18
CA LYS A 89 -9.86 -9.01 5.12
C LYS A 89 -8.70 -9.96 5.36
N THR A 90 -9.01 -11.21 5.73
CA THR A 90 -7.99 -12.27 5.94
C THR A 90 -7.13 -12.46 4.69
N ASN A 91 -7.76 -12.55 3.51
CA ASN A 91 -7.03 -12.73 2.24
C ASN A 91 -6.07 -11.56 1.93
N TRP A 92 -6.47 -10.32 2.21
CA TRP A 92 -5.60 -9.15 2.05
C TRP A 92 -4.45 -9.12 3.06
N GLU A 93 -4.70 -9.49 4.31
CA GLU A 93 -3.67 -9.60 5.34
C GLU A 93 -2.62 -10.64 4.96
N GLU A 94 -3.04 -11.82 4.49
CA GLU A 94 -2.15 -12.87 4.00
C GLU A 94 -1.36 -12.43 2.76
N LEU A 95 -2.02 -11.79 1.79
CA LEU A 95 -1.38 -11.30 0.57
C LEU A 95 -0.30 -10.26 0.87
N LEU A 96 -0.59 -9.28 1.74
CA LEU A 96 0.35 -8.22 2.10
C LEU A 96 1.47 -8.75 3.02
N SER A 97 1.18 -9.73 3.86
CA SER A 97 2.19 -10.44 4.65
C SER A 97 3.18 -11.19 3.74
N LYS A 98 2.67 -11.91 2.73
CA LYS A 98 3.52 -12.55 1.70
C LYS A 98 4.34 -11.52 0.93
N ALA A 99 3.72 -10.43 0.48
CA ALA A 99 4.44 -9.35 -0.22
C ALA A 99 5.62 -8.85 0.62
N TYR A 100 5.38 -8.58 1.91
CA TYR A 100 6.44 -8.15 2.83
C TYR A 100 7.55 -9.21 2.96
N ALA A 101 7.18 -10.48 3.19
CA ALA A 101 8.13 -11.57 3.31
C ALA A 101 8.99 -11.74 2.04
N ASP A 102 8.37 -11.72 0.86
CA ASP A 102 9.07 -11.93 -0.41
C ASP A 102 10.05 -10.79 -0.69
N MET A 103 9.62 -9.54 -0.52
CA MET A 103 10.53 -8.41 -0.67
C MET A 103 11.75 -8.58 0.28
N LYS A 104 11.57 -9.16 1.48
CA LYS A 104 12.65 -9.35 2.46
C LYS A 104 13.70 -10.31 1.94
N THR A 105 13.26 -11.38 1.28
CA THR A 105 14.17 -12.33 0.64
C THR A 105 15.02 -11.69 -0.46
N TRP A 106 14.55 -10.60 -1.07
CA TRP A 106 15.25 -9.87 -2.12
C TRP A 106 16.14 -8.74 -1.63
N GLY A 107 16.20 -8.50 -0.30
CA GLY A 107 17.06 -7.50 0.30
C GLY A 107 16.62 -6.06 0.04
N TRP A 108 15.31 -5.82 -0.15
CA TRP A 108 14.78 -4.47 -0.39
C TRP A 108 14.54 -3.68 0.91
N TYR A 109 15.06 -4.14 2.05
CA TYR A 109 14.81 -3.64 3.41
C TYR A 109 16.05 -3.06 4.06
#